data_AF-A0A928EYC1-F1
#
_entry.id   AF-A0A928EYC1-F1
#
_cell.length_a   1.000
_cell.length_b   1.000
_cell.length_c   1.000
_cell.angle_alpha   90.00
_cell.angle_beta   90.00
_cell.angle_gamma   90.00
#
_symmetry.space_group_name_H-M   'P 1'
#
loop_
_entity.id
_entity.type
_entity.pdbx_description
1 polymer ?
#
loop_
_entity_poly.entity_id
_entity_poly.type
_entity_poly.pdbx_seq_one_letter_code
_entity_poly.pdbx_strand_id
1 'polypeptide(L)'
;MSSFENLRIVDNFYQTSLFFPMPTVVISTLCEDGTTNLGPYSLIQPYYVAGKDYYAMLLSCRNSSNTAQNILRTGKCAINFIDDNPKTFKEAVKLSWPGDKPFEKMPKCKFRLEKSLVEEETGEARPMVMTDAIEVIECTWVRELDGADKDMPGELNGYEGPYHDFNGITSKFGAHFILKIDKILMKKKYSDAIINGVKAKDFPALPVDYGYRDSKNFWFHRKTRMRAELLQVRQASLDSVRYAADRADDTVKFTDEALMTILGVPRVFLSVVLKGCVAWAKENGVTLVTAEHMQIINDKRSKEKNKK
;
A
#
# COMPACT_ATOMS: atom_id res chain seq x y z
N MET A 1 -36.93 -4.96 -16.28
CA MET A 1 -35.74 -4.41 -16.98
C MET A 1 -34.70 -4.09 -15.94
N SER A 2 -33.41 -4.31 -16.24
CA SER A 2 -32.32 -3.92 -15.33
C SER A 2 -32.33 -2.41 -15.10
N SER A 3 -32.02 -1.95 -13.89
CA SER A 3 -31.78 -0.52 -13.60
C SER A 3 -30.39 -0.04 -14.04
N PHE A 4 -29.57 -0.95 -14.58
CA PHE A 4 -28.23 -0.68 -15.07
C PHE A 4 -28.19 -0.71 -16.60
N GLU A 5 -27.48 0.26 -17.16
CA GLU A 5 -27.17 0.33 -18.58
C GLU A 5 -25.91 -0.46 -18.92
N ASN A 6 -25.92 -1.13 -20.07
CA ASN A 6 -24.75 -1.86 -20.57
C ASN A 6 -23.82 -0.90 -21.33
N LEU A 7 -22.56 -0.81 -20.90
CA LEU A 7 -21.53 0.02 -21.54
C LEU A 7 -20.42 -0.85 -22.14
N ARG A 8 -19.90 -0.46 -23.30
CA ARG A 8 -18.83 -1.20 -23.98
C ARG A 8 -17.51 -1.24 -23.17
N ILE A 9 -16.81 -2.35 -23.29
CA ILE A 9 -15.44 -2.54 -22.77
C ILE A 9 -14.46 -2.19 -23.90
N VAL A 10 -13.48 -1.32 -23.62
CA VAL A 10 -12.45 -0.88 -24.56
C VAL A 10 -11.10 -0.75 -23.85
N ASP A 11 -10.02 -0.56 -24.59
CA ASP A 11 -8.70 -0.29 -24.02
C ASP A 11 -8.73 0.91 -23.06
N ASN A 12 -7.94 0.80 -21.98
CA ASN A 12 -7.97 1.74 -20.86
C ASN A 12 -9.38 1.92 -20.26
N PHE A 13 -10.21 0.86 -20.20
CA PHE A 13 -11.60 0.91 -19.70
C PHE A 13 -11.76 1.61 -18.34
N TYR A 14 -10.76 1.53 -17.45
CA TYR A 14 -10.77 2.21 -16.16
C TYR A 14 -10.82 3.75 -16.32
N GLN A 15 -10.30 4.28 -17.43
CA GLN A 15 -10.30 5.68 -17.85
C GLN A 15 -11.40 6.06 -18.85
N THR A 16 -12.01 5.10 -19.54
CA THR A 16 -12.96 5.41 -20.63
C THR A 16 -14.38 4.90 -20.36
N SER A 17 -14.52 3.83 -19.59
CA SER A 17 -15.79 3.14 -19.34
C SER A 17 -16.22 3.12 -17.87
N LEU A 18 -15.38 3.55 -16.92
CA LEU A 18 -15.70 3.50 -15.48
C LEU A 18 -15.42 4.82 -14.80
N PHE A 19 -16.23 5.24 -13.83
CA PHE A 19 -15.82 6.24 -12.83
C PHE A 19 -15.04 5.55 -11.70
N PHE A 20 -13.87 5.00 -12.04
CA PHE A 20 -13.04 4.26 -11.10
C PHE A 20 -12.14 5.23 -10.32
N PRO A 21 -12.30 5.35 -8.98
CA PRO A 21 -11.48 6.24 -8.18
C PRO A 21 -10.09 5.64 -8.00
N MET A 22 -9.07 6.38 -8.41
CA MET A 22 -7.68 5.93 -8.32
C MET A 22 -6.87 6.85 -7.41
N PRO A 23 -5.90 6.31 -6.65
CA PRO A 23 -4.87 7.17 -6.05
C PRO A 23 -4.07 7.88 -7.16
N THR A 24 -3.38 8.96 -6.81
CA THR A 24 -2.32 9.53 -7.66
C THR A 24 -1.03 9.57 -6.87
N VAL A 25 -0.02 8.89 -7.38
CA VAL A 25 1.33 8.88 -6.82
C VAL A 25 2.32 9.31 -7.90
N VAL A 26 3.51 9.74 -7.49
CA VAL A 26 4.65 9.92 -8.38
C VAL A 26 5.68 8.84 -8.05
N ILE A 27 6.01 8.01 -9.02
CA ILE A 27 7.00 6.95 -8.87
C ILE A 27 8.35 7.46 -9.32
N SER A 28 9.33 7.43 -8.42
CA SER A 28 10.73 7.70 -8.72
C SER A 28 11.47 6.40 -9.06
N THR A 29 12.36 6.46 -10.04
CA THR A 29 13.13 5.31 -10.57
C THR A 29 14.52 5.76 -11.02
N LEU A 30 15.45 4.83 -11.13
CA LEU A 30 16.81 5.11 -11.58
C LEU A 30 16.96 4.93 -13.09
N CYS A 31 17.42 5.98 -13.75
CA CYS A 31 17.91 5.94 -15.12
C CYS A 31 19.21 5.13 -15.21
N GLU A 32 19.63 4.81 -16.44
CA GLU A 32 20.88 4.09 -16.70
C GLU A 32 22.12 4.84 -16.20
N ASP A 33 22.10 6.17 -16.25
CA ASP A 33 23.17 7.05 -15.73
C ASP A 33 23.10 7.26 -14.21
N GLY A 34 22.20 6.56 -13.50
CA GLY A 34 21.99 6.70 -12.06
C GLY A 34 21.17 7.93 -11.65
N THR A 35 20.72 8.77 -12.59
CA THR A 35 19.84 9.91 -12.26
C THR A 35 18.42 9.45 -11.94
N THR A 36 17.67 10.27 -11.19
CA THR A 36 16.28 9.95 -10.83
C THR A 36 15.29 10.46 -11.89
N ASN A 37 14.45 9.56 -12.40
CA ASN A 37 13.26 9.87 -13.21
C ASN A 37 11.99 9.83 -12.37
N LEU A 38 11.05 10.75 -12.63
CA LEU A 38 9.71 10.77 -12.01
C LEU A 38 8.62 10.50 -13.05
N GLY A 39 7.65 9.65 -12.71
CA GLY A 39 6.45 9.43 -13.51
C GLY A 39 5.19 9.33 -12.62
N PRO A 40 4.08 10.00 -12.97
CA PRO A 40 2.82 9.88 -12.23
C PRO A 40 2.08 8.58 -12.58
N TYR A 41 1.50 7.92 -11.58
CA TYR A 41 0.74 6.68 -11.75
C TYR A 41 -0.48 6.64 -10.84
N SER A 42 -1.49 5.90 -11.31
CA SER A 42 -2.76 5.72 -10.61
C SER A 42 -3.18 4.28 -10.40
N LEU A 43 -2.68 3.36 -11.23
CA LEU A 43 -2.88 1.93 -11.05
C LEU A 43 -1.80 1.37 -10.12
N ILE A 44 -1.91 1.75 -8.84
CA ILE A 44 -1.04 1.32 -7.75
C ILE A 44 -1.90 0.89 -6.57
N GLN A 45 -1.69 -0.32 -6.06
CA GLN A 45 -2.54 -0.89 -5.00
C GLN A 45 -1.78 -1.90 -4.14
N PRO A 46 -2.19 -2.14 -2.89
CA PRO A 46 -1.63 -3.22 -2.08
C PRO A 46 -1.80 -4.58 -2.77
N TYR A 47 -0.78 -5.43 -2.66
CA TYR A 47 -0.78 -6.79 -3.21
C TYR A 47 -0.80 -7.83 -2.09
N TYR A 48 0.30 -7.96 -1.35
CA TYR A 48 0.35 -8.82 -0.16
C TYR A 48 -0.06 -8.05 1.09
N VAL A 49 -1.18 -8.45 1.69
CA VAL A 49 -1.76 -7.78 2.88
C VAL A 49 -1.39 -8.50 4.18
N ALA A 50 -1.34 -9.83 4.20
CA ALA A 50 -0.98 -10.63 5.37
C ALA A 50 -0.55 -12.06 4.97
N GLY A 51 0.14 -12.76 5.86
CA GLY A 51 0.46 -14.18 5.71
C GLY A 51 1.66 -14.52 4.82
N LYS A 52 2.44 -13.50 4.42
CA LYS A 52 3.74 -13.63 3.75
C LYS A 52 4.85 -13.08 4.66
N ASP A 53 6.08 -13.47 4.35
CA ASP A 53 7.31 -12.97 4.97
C ASP A 53 7.64 -11.53 4.58
N TYR A 54 6.99 -10.98 3.55
CA TYR A 54 7.06 -9.58 3.14
C TYR A 54 5.71 -9.04 2.66
N TYR A 55 5.60 -7.71 2.63
CA TYR A 55 4.47 -6.98 2.06
C TYR A 55 4.85 -6.38 0.71
N ALA A 56 3.88 -6.20 -0.18
CA ALA A 56 4.14 -5.69 -1.52
C ALA A 56 3.01 -4.83 -2.05
N MET A 57 3.36 -3.92 -2.96
CA MET A 57 2.46 -3.13 -3.81
C MET A 57 2.44 -3.72 -5.22
N LEU A 58 1.37 -3.48 -5.98
CA LEU A 58 1.25 -3.82 -7.39
C LEU A 58 1.17 -2.54 -8.21
N LEU A 59 2.13 -2.34 -9.10
CA LEU A 59 2.08 -1.31 -10.14
C LEU A 59 1.64 -1.92 -11.47
N SER A 60 0.56 -1.43 -12.05
CA SER A 60 0.19 -1.70 -13.45
C SER A 60 0.54 -0.49 -14.31
N CYS A 61 1.30 -0.67 -15.38
CA CYS A 61 1.70 0.45 -16.23
C CYS A 61 1.95 0.04 -17.69
N ARG A 62 2.11 1.04 -18.55
CA ARG A 62 2.62 0.83 -19.91
C ARG A 62 4.08 0.39 -19.84
N ASN A 63 4.40 -0.71 -20.49
CA ASN A 63 5.77 -1.25 -20.51
C ASN A 63 6.78 -0.31 -21.20
N SER A 64 6.33 0.54 -22.12
CA SER A 64 7.16 1.56 -22.78
C SER A 64 7.47 2.80 -21.94
N SER A 65 6.90 2.93 -20.74
CA SER A 65 7.18 4.09 -19.88
C SER A 65 8.62 4.09 -19.35
N ASN A 66 9.22 5.26 -19.19
CA ASN A 66 10.56 5.40 -18.58
C ASN A 66 10.63 4.69 -17.21
N THR A 67 9.56 4.77 -16.41
CA THR A 67 9.48 4.10 -15.11
C THR A 67 9.53 2.58 -15.27
N ALA A 68 8.73 1.98 -16.16
CA ALA A 68 8.76 0.54 -16.39
C ALA A 68 10.14 0.08 -16.88
N GLN A 69 10.72 0.80 -17.84
CA GLN A 69 12.05 0.53 -18.37
C GLN A 69 13.14 0.61 -17.28
N ASN A 70 13.01 1.56 -16.36
CA ASN A 70 13.93 1.69 -15.24
C ASN A 70 13.75 0.59 -14.17
N ILE A 71 12.52 0.14 -13.92
CA ILE A 71 12.25 -0.97 -13.01
C ILE A 71 12.76 -2.29 -13.59
N LEU A 72 12.54 -2.56 -14.89
CA LEU A 72 13.12 -3.72 -15.56
C LEU A 72 14.65 -3.77 -15.41
N ARG A 73 15.30 -2.62 -15.59
CA ARG A 73 16.76 -2.50 -15.46
C ARG A 73 17.26 -2.69 -14.04
N THR A 74 16.70 -1.93 -13.10
CA THR A 74 17.31 -1.77 -11.75
C THR A 74 16.55 -2.53 -10.67
N GLY A 75 15.26 -2.79 -10.88
CA GLY A 75 14.36 -3.33 -9.88
C GLY A 75 14.06 -2.37 -8.72
N LYS A 76 14.44 -1.08 -8.80
CA LYS A 76 14.32 -0.13 -7.69
C LYS A 76 13.36 1.01 -8.03
N CYS A 77 12.44 1.30 -7.12
CA CYS A 77 11.55 2.46 -7.23
C CYS A 77 11.15 3.00 -5.85
N ALA A 78 10.69 4.24 -5.79
CA ALA A 78 9.96 4.74 -4.63
C ALA A 78 8.60 5.35 -5.05
N ILE A 79 7.56 5.07 -4.28
CA ILE A 79 6.19 5.50 -4.51
C ILE A 79 5.94 6.73 -3.64
N ASN A 80 5.83 7.91 -4.24
CA ASN A 80 5.68 9.18 -3.52
C ASN A 80 4.22 9.64 -3.56
N PHE A 81 3.60 9.78 -2.40
CA PHE A 81 2.21 10.22 -2.29
C PHE A 81 2.13 11.75 -2.30
N ILE A 82 1.48 12.30 -3.32
CA ILE A 82 1.32 13.74 -3.51
C ILE A 82 0.05 14.26 -2.82
N ASP A 83 0.03 15.56 -2.53
CA ASP A 83 -1.18 16.22 -2.01
C ASP A 83 -2.17 16.60 -3.13
N ASP A 84 -3.37 17.00 -2.74
CA ASP A 84 -4.46 17.42 -3.63
C ASP A 84 -4.36 18.91 -4.04
N ASN A 85 -3.21 19.54 -3.82
CA ASN A 85 -2.98 20.91 -4.23
C ASN A 85 -2.96 20.99 -5.77
N PRO A 86 -3.71 21.90 -6.42
CA PRO A 86 -3.74 22.01 -7.88
C PRO A 86 -2.37 22.24 -8.51
N LYS A 87 -1.45 22.91 -7.80
CA LYS A 87 -0.10 23.13 -8.31
C LYS A 87 0.68 21.81 -8.40
N THR A 88 0.55 20.98 -7.36
CA THR A 88 1.12 19.64 -7.29
C THR A 88 0.52 18.74 -8.39
N PHE A 89 -0.80 18.71 -8.51
CA PHE A 89 -1.48 17.91 -9.54
C PHE A 89 -1.14 18.38 -10.96
N LYS A 90 -1.10 19.70 -11.20
CA LYS A 90 -0.69 20.26 -12.50
C LYS A 90 0.74 19.86 -12.87
N GLU A 91 1.65 19.82 -11.90
CA GLU A 91 3.02 19.36 -12.12
C GLU A 91 3.06 17.86 -12.42
N ALA A 92 2.27 17.03 -11.73
CA ALA A 92 2.13 15.61 -12.05
C ALA A 92 1.61 15.41 -13.49
N VAL A 93 0.55 16.12 -13.90
CA VAL A 93 0.03 16.07 -15.29
C VAL A 93 1.08 16.52 -16.31
N LYS A 94 1.92 17.50 -16.00
CA LYS A 94 3.02 17.90 -16.88
C LYS A 94 4.02 16.75 -17.11
N LEU A 95 4.29 15.95 -16.07
CA LEU A 95 5.22 14.82 -16.14
C LEU A 95 4.63 13.56 -16.81
N SER A 96 3.32 13.54 -17.11
CA SER A 96 2.65 12.40 -17.75
C SER A 96 2.70 12.43 -19.28
N TRP A 97 3.32 13.46 -19.88
CA TRP A 97 3.40 13.57 -21.34
C TRP A 97 4.13 12.35 -21.94
N PRO A 98 3.48 11.58 -22.83
CA PRO A 98 4.10 10.40 -23.43
C PRO A 98 5.33 10.77 -24.28
N GLY A 99 6.42 10.03 -24.11
CA GLY A 99 7.63 10.16 -24.92
C GLY A 99 8.69 11.13 -24.36
N ASP A 100 8.36 11.97 -23.37
CA ASP A 100 9.34 12.84 -22.72
C ASP A 100 10.47 12.02 -22.10
N LYS A 101 11.72 12.32 -22.48
CA LYS A 101 12.88 11.65 -21.89
C LYS A 101 13.22 12.26 -20.54
N PRO A 102 13.79 11.48 -19.59
CA PRO A 102 14.15 11.98 -18.27
C PRO A 102 15.00 13.26 -18.32
N PHE A 103 16.03 13.30 -19.17
CA PHE A 103 16.92 14.47 -19.29
C PHE A 103 16.22 15.74 -19.80
N GLU A 104 15.06 15.62 -20.46
CA GLU A 104 14.31 16.75 -21.00
C GLU A 104 13.34 17.33 -19.95
N LYS A 105 12.66 16.44 -19.21
CA LYS A 105 11.61 16.84 -18.27
C LYS A 105 12.14 17.15 -16.86
N MET A 106 13.17 16.43 -16.40
CA MET A 106 13.66 16.55 -15.02
C MET A 106 14.28 17.93 -14.71
N PRO A 107 15.03 18.60 -15.60
CA PRO A 107 15.52 19.96 -15.35
C PRO A 107 14.42 21.00 -15.12
N LYS A 108 13.20 20.73 -15.62
CA LYS A 108 12.02 21.60 -15.48
C LYS A 108 11.05 21.10 -14.41
N CYS A 109 11.40 20.03 -13.69
CA CYS A 109 10.58 19.45 -12.63
C CYS A 109 10.58 20.37 -11.41
N LYS A 110 9.41 20.59 -10.83
CA LYS A 110 9.24 21.45 -9.64
C LYS A 110 9.23 20.66 -8.33
N PHE A 111 9.20 19.33 -8.40
CA PHE A 111 9.29 18.51 -7.20
C PHE A 111 10.72 18.52 -6.65
N ARG A 112 10.82 18.77 -5.34
CA ARG A 112 12.07 18.70 -4.61
C ARG A 112 12.37 17.26 -4.24
N LEU A 113 13.63 16.87 -4.35
CA LEU A 113 14.09 15.52 -4.12
C LEU A 113 15.10 15.49 -2.97
N GLU A 114 15.03 14.45 -2.17
CA GLU A 114 15.97 14.13 -1.10
C GLU A 114 16.44 12.67 -1.22
N LYS A 115 17.51 12.34 -0.52
CA LYS A 115 18.15 11.02 -0.63
C LYS A 115 17.24 9.93 -0.08
N SER A 116 17.31 8.75 -0.69
CA SER A 116 16.68 7.53 -0.19
C SER A 116 17.26 7.15 1.18
N LEU A 117 16.39 6.82 2.13
CA LEU A 117 16.84 6.41 3.46
C LEU A 117 17.38 4.97 3.42
N VAL A 118 16.86 4.12 2.52
CA VAL A 118 17.45 2.79 2.26
C VAL A 118 18.87 2.92 1.70
N GLU A 119 19.12 3.83 0.76
CA GLU A 119 20.48 4.06 0.24
C GLU A 119 21.41 4.62 1.32
N GLU A 120 20.95 5.56 2.16
CA GLU A 120 21.76 6.09 3.25
C GLU A 120 22.19 5.00 4.26
N GLU A 121 21.31 4.05 4.54
CA GLU A 121 21.59 2.98 5.51
C GLU A 121 22.40 1.82 4.92
N THR A 122 22.20 1.49 3.64
CA THR A 122 22.75 0.28 3.02
C THR A 122 23.85 0.53 2.00
N GLY A 123 23.95 1.76 1.48
CA GLY A 123 24.81 2.10 0.34
C GLY A 123 24.33 1.56 -1.01
N GLU A 124 23.23 0.80 -1.05
CA GLU A 124 22.62 0.34 -2.30
C GLU A 124 22.00 1.53 -3.04
N ALA A 125 22.33 1.72 -4.32
CA ALA A 125 21.79 2.82 -5.11
C ALA A 125 20.26 2.76 -5.19
N ARG A 126 19.59 3.87 -4.86
CA ARG A 126 18.14 4.02 -4.90
C ARG A 126 17.73 5.32 -5.58
N PRO A 127 16.54 5.37 -6.19
CA PRO A 127 16.03 6.64 -6.68
C PRO A 127 15.77 7.59 -5.50
N MET A 128 15.97 8.89 -5.74
CA MET A 128 15.62 9.92 -4.77
C MET A 128 14.12 9.92 -4.48
N VAL A 129 13.75 10.40 -3.30
CA VAL A 129 12.36 10.52 -2.83
C VAL A 129 11.93 11.98 -2.83
N MET A 130 10.63 12.23 -2.94
CA MET A 130 10.11 13.60 -2.96
C MET A 130 10.03 14.19 -1.55
N THR A 131 10.76 15.28 -1.31
CA THR A 131 10.80 15.97 0.00
C THR A 131 9.41 16.39 0.47
N ASP A 132 8.54 16.81 -0.45
CA ASP A 132 7.20 17.31 -0.11
C ASP A 132 6.11 16.25 -0.16
N ALA A 133 6.47 14.97 -0.38
CA ALA A 133 5.51 13.88 -0.33
C ALA A 133 4.90 13.74 1.08
N ILE A 134 3.64 13.35 1.13
CA ILE A 134 2.91 13.05 2.37
C ILE A 134 3.51 11.81 3.06
N GLU A 135 3.75 10.79 2.25
CA GLU A 135 4.41 9.54 2.59
C GLU A 135 5.11 8.97 1.35
N VAL A 136 6.08 8.10 1.59
CA VAL A 136 6.87 7.45 0.54
C VAL A 136 7.00 5.97 0.89
N ILE A 137 6.88 5.12 -0.11
CA ILE A 137 7.17 3.68 0.01
C ILE A 137 8.36 3.36 -0.88
N GLU A 138 9.50 3.05 -0.28
CA GLU A 138 10.69 2.59 -1.00
C GLU A 138 10.57 1.09 -1.27
N CYS A 139 10.77 0.68 -2.53
CA CYS A 139 10.45 -0.66 -2.97
C CYS A 139 11.55 -1.31 -3.82
N THR A 140 11.56 -2.64 -3.78
CA THR A 140 12.31 -3.50 -4.72
C THR A 140 11.32 -4.40 -5.47
N TRP A 141 11.46 -4.48 -6.79
CA TRP A 141 10.69 -5.40 -7.62
C TRP A 141 11.11 -6.85 -7.37
N VAL A 142 10.13 -7.71 -7.06
CA VAL A 142 10.32 -9.15 -6.87
C VAL A 142 10.29 -9.84 -8.22
N ARG A 143 11.40 -9.74 -8.95
CA ARG A 143 11.52 -10.18 -10.35
C ARG A 143 11.41 -11.70 -10.51
N GLU A 144 11.74 -12.47 -9.47
CA GLU A 144 11.74 -13.93 -9.51
C GLU A 144 10.33 -14.53 -9.59
N LEU A 145 9.30 -13.75 -9.26
CA LEU A 145 7.92 -14.18 -9.41
C LEU A 145 7.53 -14.24 -10.89
N ASP A 146 6.80 -15.29 -11.24
CA ASP A 146 6.29 -15.52 -12.60
C ASP A 146 7.39 -15.70 -13.67
N GLY A 147 8.65 -15.92 -13.27
CA GLY A 147 9.77 -16.00 -14.20
C GLY A 147 10.09 -14.67 -14.90
N ALA A 148 9.66 -13.56 -14.30
CA ALA A 148 9.82 -12.21 -14.84
C ALA A 148 11.25 -11.67 -14.73
N ASP A 149 12.17 -12.42 -14.11
CA ASP A 149 13.60 -12.12 -14.01
C ASP A 149 14.30 -12.11 -15.37
N LYS A 150 13.66 -12.71 -16.37
CA LYS A 150 14.10 -12.76 -17.77
C LYS A 150 13.71 -11.52 -18.57
N ASP A 151 12.84 -10.66 -18.05
CA ASP A 151 12.37 -9.48 -18.76
C ASP A 151 13.47 -8.42 -18.80
N MET A 152 13.77 -7.92 -20.00
CA MET A 152 14.83 -6.95 -20.23
C MET A 152 14.25 -5.59 -20.68
N PRO A 153 14.84 -4.46 -20.27
CA PRO A 153 14.48 -3.16 -20.84
C PRO A 153 14.95 -3.06 -22.29
N GLY A 154 14.38 -2.13 -23.05
CA GLY A 154 14.83 -1.73 -24.38
C GLY A 154 13.72 -1.69 -25.44
N GLU A 155 12.63 -2.42 -25.22
CA GLU A 155 11.50 -2.46 -26.16
C GLU A 155 10.43 -1.42 -25.79
N LEU A 156 10.06 -0.57 -26.76
CA LEU A 156 9.14 0.56 -26.60
C LEU A 156 7.91 0.47 -27.52
N ASN A 157 7.96 -0.34 -28.57
CA ASN A 157 6.89 -0.57 -29.54
C ASN A 157 6.04 -1.81 -29.20
N GLY A 158 6.27 -2.36 -28.01
CA GLY A 158 5.56 -3.49 -27.46
C GLY A 158 6.39 -4.76 -27.52
N TYR A 159 6.29 -5.56 -26.46
CA TYR A 159 7.03 -6.80 -26.30
C TYR A 159 6.27 -7.92 -27.02
N GLU A 160 6.99 -8.79 -27.70
CA GLU A 160 6.41 -10.00 -28.26
C GLU A 160 6.25 -11.07 -27.19
N GLY A 161 5.27 -11.97 -27.37
CA GLY A 161 4.98 -13.02 -26.41
C GLY A 161 6.04 -14.14 -26.38
N PRO A 162 5.92 -15.10 -25.43
CA PRO A 162 4.82 -15.26 -24.48
C PRO A 162 4.82 -14.21 -23.36
N TYR A 163 3.64 -13.92 -22.80
CA TYR A 163 3.47 -12.99 -21.68
C TYR A 163 3.34 -13.76 -20.36
N HIS A 164 3.77 -13.11 -19.28
CA HIS A 164 3.57 -13.57 -17.91
C HIS A 164 2.13 -13.35 -17.45
N ASP A 165 1.69 -14.08 -16.43
CA ASP A 165 0.31 -14.03 -15.95
C ASP A 165 0.04 -12.80 -15.05
N PHE A 166 1.01 -12.37 -14.25
CA PHE A 166 0.80 -11.35 -13.23
C PHE A 166 2.03 -10.51 -12.83
N ASN A 167 3.26 -10.84 -13.26
CA ASN A 167 4.46 -10.06 -12.94
C ASN A 167 5.36 -9.90 -14.17
N GLY A 168 6.06 -8.77 -14.30
CA GLY A 168 6.83 -8.44 -15.49
C GLY A 168 5.97 -8.00 -16.68
N ILE A 169 6.36 -8.40 -17.88
CA ILE A 169 5.64 -8.16 -19.14
C ILE A 169 4.44 -9.09 -19.25
N THR A 170 3.23 -8.53 -19.12
CA THR A 170 1.97 -9.29 -19.03
C THR A 170 1.05 -9.10 -20.23
N SER A 171 1.41 -8.20 -21.14
CA SER A 171 0.77 -8.05 -22.45
C SER A 171 1.70 -7.29 -23.39
N LYS A 172 1.35 -7.21 -24.68
CA LYS A 172 2.13 -6.49 -25.69
C LYS A 172 2.53 -5.08 -25.23
N PHE A 173 1.64 -4.36 -24.55
CA PHE A 173 1.86 -2.96 -24.15
C PHE A 173 1.81 -2.72 -22.64
N GLY A 174 1.71 -3.77 -21.82
CA GLY A 174 1.47 -3.68 -20.38
C GLY A 174 2.50 -4.45 -19.57
N ALA A 175 2.86 -3.87 -18.42
CA ALA A 175 3.68 -4.51 -17.41
C ALA A 175 3.01 -4.43 -16.04
N HIS A 176 3.25 -5.44 -15.22
CA HIS A 176 2.87 -5.52 -13.82
C HIS A 176 4.11 -5.69 -12.97
N PHE A 177 4.29 -4.90 -11.92
CA PHE A 177 5.43 -5.04 -11.02
C PHE A 177 4.93 -5.30 -9.60
N ILE A 178 5.30 -6.45 -9.04
CA ILE A 178 5.14 -6.75 -7.62
C ILE A 178 6.31 -6.12 -6.86
N LEU A 179 6.03 -5.03 -6.17
CA LEU A 179 7.00 -4.17 -5.52
C LEU A 179 7.02 -4.49 -4.03
N LYS A 180 8.01 -5.28 -3.57
CA LYS A 180 8.25 -5.51 -2.15
C LYS A 180 8.53 -4.18 -1.45
N ILE A 181 7.86 -3.98 -0.32
CA ILE A 181 8.06 -2.80 0.53
C ILE A 181 9.35 -3.00 1.34
N ASP A 182 10.35 -2.18 1.05
CA ASP A 182 11.59 -2.13 1.83
C ASP A 182 11.46 -1.16 3.00
N LYS A 183 10.81 0.00 2.77
CA LYS A 183 10.61 1.01 3.80
C LYS A 183 9.36 1.86 3.57
N ILE A 184 8.70 2.26 4.67
CA ILE A 184 7.62 3.25 4.67
C ILE A 184 8.12 4.48 5.40
N LEU A 185 8.14 5.62 4.70
CA LEU A 185 8.52 6.93 5.21
C LEU A 185 7.26 7.80 5.27
N MET A 186 7.08 8.57 6.33
CA MET A 186 5.96 9.50 6.43
C MET A 186 6.29 10.71 7.27
N LYS A 187 5.61 11.83 7.01
CA LYS A 187 5.81 13.04 7.82
C LYS A 187 5.35 12.81 9.26
N LYS A 188 6.10 13.39 10.21
CA LYS A 188 5.90 13.20 11.66
C LYS A 188 4.43 13.36 12.10
N LYS A 189 3.72 14.37 11.58
CA LYS A 189 2.31 14.58 11.92
C LYS A 189 1.40 13.39 11.59
N TYR A 190 1.70 12.63 10.53
CA TYR A 190 0.92 11.48 10.11
C TYR A 190 1.32 10.22 10.88
N SER A 191 2.63 10.03 11.18
CA SER A 191 3.06 8.94 12.06
C SER A 191 2.52 9.10 13.47
N ASP A 192 2.57 10.31 14.03
CA ASP A 192 1.97 10.64 15.33
C ASP A 192 0.47 10.31 15.34
N ALA A 193 -0.26 10.61 14.25
CA ALA A 193 -1.69 10.31 14.16
C ALA A 193 -1.99 8.80 14.11
N ILE A 194 -1.18 8.01 13.40
CA ILE A 194 -1.34 6.55 13.35
C ILE A 194 -1.06 5.94 14.73
N ILE A 195 0.01 6.39 15.40
CA ILE A 195 0.44 5.83 16.71
C ILE A 195 -0.53 6.22 17.83
N ASN A 196 -0.95 7.49 17.87
CA ASN A 196 -1.76 8.03 18.96
C ASN A 196 -3.28 7.90 18.73
N GLY A 197 -3.69 7.39 17.56
CA GLY A 197 -5.07 7.28 17.15
C GLY A 197 -5.54 8.47 16.30
N VAL A 198 -6.22 8.15 15.21
CA VAL A 198 -6.59 9.11 14.17
C VAL A 198 -7.91 9.84 14.48
N LYS A 199 -7.97 11.13 14.15
CA LYS A 199 -9.20 11.92 14.02
C LYS A 199 -9.39 12.32 12.56
N ALA A 200 -10.61 12.73 12.20
CA ALA A 200 -10.96 13.15 10.83
C ALA A 200 -10.01 14.20 10.23
N LYS A 201 -9.47 15.10 11.06
CA LYS A 201 -8.54 16.15 10.64
C LYS A 201 -7.13 15.64 10.32
N ASP A 202 -6.74 14.48 10.85
CA ASP A 202 -5.37 13.98 10.77
C ASP A 202 -5.08 13.26 9.44
N PHE A 203 -6.13 12.88 8.70
CA PHE A 203 -5.97 12.25 7.39
C PHE A 203 -5.36 13.23 6.37
N PRO A 204 -4.40 12.79 5.55
CA PRO A 204 -3.82 13.62 4.51
C PRO A 204 -4.83 13.98 3.42
N ALA A 205 -4.60 15.12 2.77
CA ALA A 205 -5.35 15.56 1.60
C ALA A 205 -4.75 14.93 0.34
N LEU A 206 -4.98 13.63 0.15
CA LEU A 206 -4.55 12.90 -1.06
C LEU A 206 -5.57 13.12 -2.19
N PRO A 207 -5.11 13.31 -3.45
CA PRO A 207 -6.02 13.42 -4.59
C PRO A 207 -6.65 12.05 -4.91
N VAL A 208 -7.90 12.08 -5.35
CA VAL A 208 -8.55 10.92 -5.99
C VAL A 208 -8.74 11.24 -7.47
N ASP A 209 -7.97 10.60 -8.33
CA ASP A 209 -8.01 10.79 -9.78
C ASP A 209 -9.07 9.90 -10.44
N TYR A 210 -9.77 10.47 -11.42
CA TYR A 210 -10.72 9.82 -12.31
C TYR A 210 -10.17 9.71 -13.72
N GLY A 211 -8.90 10.06 -13.92
CA GLY A 211 -8.14 9.84 -15.13
C GLY A 211 -8.39 10.88 -16.21
N TYR A 212 -7.76 10.64 -17.36
CA TYR A 212 -7.92 11.45 -18.56
C TYR A 212 -9.28 11.18 -19.18
N ARG A 213 -10.27 12.02 -18.85
CA ARG A 213 -11.59 11.97 -19.50
C ARG A 213 -11.60 12.97 -20.64
N ASP A 214 -12.65 12.92 -21.46
CA ASP A 214 -12.95 13.91 -22.51
C ASP A 214 -11.84 14.16 -23.55
N SER A 215 -10.79 13.32 -23.57
CA SER A 215 -9.61 13.49 -24.41
C SER A 215 -8.95 14.87 -24.26
N LYS A 216 -9.12 15.53 -23.10
CA LYS A 216 -8.56 16.86 -22.85
C LYS A 216 -8.10 17.06 -21.40
N ASN A 217 -8.81 16.56 -20.40
CA ASN A 217 -8.53 16.87 -19.00
C ASN A 217 -8.29 15.63 -18.14
N PHE A 218 -7.32 15.73 -17.22
CA PHE A 218 -7.22 14.85 -16.06
C PHE A 218 -8.09 15.40 -14.93
N TRP A 219 -9.02 14.58 -14.45
CA TRP A 219 -10.03 14.97 -13.46
C TRP A 219 -9.71 14.37 -12.10
N PHE A 220 -9.59 15.20 -11.06
CA PHE A 220 -9.37 14.71 -9.69
C PHE A 220 -10.30 15.39 -8.67
N HIS A 221 -10.60 14.68 -7.60
CA HIS A 221 -11.30 15.20 -6.43
C HIS A 221 -10.31 15.57 -5.33
N ARG A 222 -10.58 16.69 -4.65
CA ARG A 222 -9.86 17.10 -3.45
C ARG A 222 -10.46 16.48 -2.21
N LYS A 223 -9.66 16.28 -1.17
CA LYS A 223 -10.14 15.88 0.14
C LYS A 223 -11.17 16.90 0.64
N THR A 224 -12.34 16.40 0.98
CA THR A 224 -13.38 17.15 1.67
C THR A 224 -13.35 16.79 3.17
N ARG A 225 -14.43 16.22 3.69
CA ARG A 225 -14.59 15.89 5.10
C ARG A 225 -14.58 14.38 5.29
N MET A 226 -13.65 13.89 6.13
CA MET A 226 -13.66 12.49 6.54
C MET A 226 -14.90 12.19 7.37
N ARG A 227 -15.57 11.09 7.06
CA ARG A 227 -16.68 10.54 7.84
C ARG A 227 -16.19 9.27 8.51
N ALA A 228 -16.31 9.21 9.83
CA ALA A 228 -16.03 8.00 10.58
C ALA A 228 -17.34 7.21 10.69
N GLU A 229 -17.29 5.94 10.35
CA GLU A 229 -18.38 4.99 10.56
C GLU A 229 -17.88 3.92 11.53
N LEU A 230 -18.61 3.68 12.61
CA LEU A 230 -18.21 2.70 13.60
C LEU A 230 -18.61 1.31 13.11
N LEU A 231 -17.70 0.34 13.18
CA LEU A 231 -18.05 -1.06 12.97
C LEU A 231 -19.13 -1.46 13.98
N GLN A 232 -20.22 -2.04 13.49
CA GLN A 232 -21.27 -2.57 14.37
C GLN A 232 -20.68 -3.66 15.27
N VAL A 233 -20.75 -3.43 16.58
CA VAL A 233 -20.34 -4.43 17.57
C VAL A 233 -21.37 -5.56 17.52
N ARG A 234 -20.92 -6.75 17.11
CA ARG A 234 -21.69 -7.99 17.16
C ARG A 234 -21.03 -8.88 18.21
N GLN A 235 -21.78 -9.30 19.22
CA GLN A 235 -21.28 -10.29 20.17
C GLN A 235 -21.21 -11.65 19.48
N ALA A 236 -20.05 -12.29 19.54
CA ALA A 236 -19.93 -13.71 19.26
C ALA A 236 -20.63 -14.51 20.38
N SER A 237 -21.09 -15.71 20.08
CA SER A 237 -21.55 -16.63 21.13
C SER A 237 -20.36 -17.15 21.94
N LEU A 238 -20.60 -17.42 23.22
CA LEU A 238 -19.60 -18.03 24.10
C LEU A 238 -19.07 -19.35 23.52
N ASP A 239 -19.93 -20.17 22.93
CA ASP A 239 -19.53 -21.45 22.33
C ASP A 239 -18.57 -21.28 21.15
N SER A 240 -18.80 -20.26 20.30
CA SER A 240 -17.90 -19.95 19.19
C SER A 240 -16.52 -19.52 19.69
N VAL A 241 -16.49 -18.75 20.78
CA VAL A 241 -15.24 -18.29 21.39
C VAL A 241 -14.52 -19.43 22.12
N ARG A 242 -15.25 -20.27 22.86
CA ARG A 242 -14.72 -21.46 23.53
C ARG A 242 -14.11 -22.44 22.54
N TYR A 243 -14.82 -22.71 21.43
CA TYR A 243 -14.31 -23.56 20.37
C TYR A 243 -13.00 -23.04 19.76
N ALA A 244 -12.79 -21.73 19.69
CA ALA A 244 -11.53 -21.15 19.23
C ALA A 244 -10.42 -21.21 20.30
N ALA A 245 -10.77 -20.98 21.57
CA ALA A 245 -9.86 -21.04 22.71
C ALA A 245 -9.30 -22.46 22.92
N ASP A 246 -10.14 -23.49 22.81
CA ASP A 246 -9.73 -24.89 22.99
C ASP A 246 -8.69 -25.36 21.98
N ARG A 247 -8.66 -24.73 20.80
CA ARG A 247 -7.71 -25.00 19.71
C ARG A 247 -6.54 -24.01 19.69
N ALA A 248 -6.54 -23.02 20.58
CA ALA A 248 -5.45 -22.06 20.66
C ALA A 248 -4.20 -22.67 21.29
N ASP A 249 -4.37 -23.59 22.26
CA ASP A 249 -3.28 -24.30 22.94
C ASP A 249 -3.77 -25.62 23.56
N ASP A 250 -2.88 -26.61 23.59
CA ASP A 250 -3.11 -27.92 24.20
C ASP A 250 -3.09 -27.85 25.74
N THR A 251 -2.18 -27.03 26.30
CA THR A 251 -1.97 -26.88 27.74
C THR A 251 -2.74 -25.72 28.40
N VAL A 252 -2.77 -24.54 27.77
CA VAL A 252 -3.39 -23.35 28.35
C VAL A 252 -4.89 -23.33 28.02
N LYS A 253 -5.73 -23.32 29.07
CA LYS A 253 -7.19 -23.26 28.97
C LYS A 253 -7.74 -21.94 29.52
N PHE A 254 -9.01 -21.68 29.25
CA PHE A 254 -9.70 -20.44 29.61
C PHE A 254 -10.98 -20.75 30.37
N THR A 255 -11.32 -19.95 31.39
CA THR A 255 -12.64 -20.02 32.01
C THR A 255 -13.68 -19.30 31.15
N ASP A 256 -14.96 -19.64 31.31
CA ASP A 256 -16.04 -19.00 30.58
C ASP A 256 -16.10 -17.49 30.86
N GLU A 257 -15.81 -17.07 32.09
CA GLU A 257 -15.74 -15.66 32.49
C GLU A 257 -14.61 -14.93 31.76
N ALA A 258 -13.47 -15.60 31.53
CA ALA A 258 -12.37 -15.06 30.73
C ALA A 258 -12.77 -14.90 29.25
N LEU A 259 -13.50 -15.87 28.71
CA LEU A 259 -13.98 -15.83 27.31
C LEU A 259 -15.09 -14.78 27.12
N MET A 260 -15.91 -14.54 28.15
CA MET A 260 -16.93 -13.50 28.13
C MET A 260 -16.33 -12.09 27.90
N THR A 261 -15.11 -11.83 28.38
CA THR A 261 -14.46 -10.52 28.18
C THR A 261 -14.06 -10.24 26.73
N ILE A 262 -14.08 -11.26 25.86
CA ILE A 262 -13.68 -11.15 24.44
C ILE A 262 -14.80 -11.47 23.46
N LEU A 263 -16.06 -11.60 23.90
CA LEU A 263 -17.20 -11.83 22.99
C LEU A 263 -17.40 -10.70 21.97
N GLY A 264 -17.01 -9.47 22.32
CA GLY A 264 -17.04 -8.32 21.42
C GLY A 264 -15.89 -8.28 20.42
N VAL A 265 -14.92 -9.19 20.50
CA VAL A 265 -13.79 -9.26 19.57
C VAL A 265 -14.26 -9.88 18.25
N PRO A 266 -14.11 -9.19 17.10
CA PRO A 266 -14.47 -9.78 15.81
C PRO A 266 -13.72 -11.10 15.57
N ARG A 267 -14.41 -12.10 15.04
CA ARG A 267 -13.90 -13.47 14.86
C ARG A 267 -12.54 -13.54 14.16
N VAL A 268 -12.30 -12.66 13.19
CA VAL A 268 -11.03 -12.57 12.44
C VAL A 268 -9.82 -12.23 13.32
N PHE A 269 -10.02 -11.51 14.42
CA PHE A 269 -8.97 -11.13 15.37
C PHE A 269 -8.88 -12.07 16.57
N LEU A 270 -9.85 -12.97 16.73
CA LEU A 270 -9.95 -13.84 17.91
C LEU A 270 -8.73 -14.75 18.06
N SER A 271 -8.19 -15.29 16.97
CA SER A 271 -6.97 -16.11 17.02
C SER A 271 -5.77 -15.33 17.56
N VAL A 272 -5.62 -14.06 17.20
CA VAL A 272 -4.48 -13.23 17.63
C VAL A 272 -4.60 -12.88 19.10
N VAL A 273 -5.80 -12.53 19.55
CA VAL A 273 -6.08 -12.27 20.97
C VAL A 273 -5.81 -13.51 21.81
N LEU A 274 -6.36 -14.66 21.42
CA LEU A 274 -6.16 -15.92 22.14
C LEU A 274 -4.68 -16.32 22.20
N LYS A 275 -3.94 -16.24 21.08
CA LYS A 275 -2.49 -16.51 21.08
C LYS A 275 -1.71 -15.55 21.99
N GLY A 276 -2.10 -14.27 22.03
CA GLY A 276 -1.51 -13.29 22.95
C GLY A 276 -1.76 -13.63 24.42
N CYS A 277 -2.98 -14.05 24.75
CA CYS A 277 -3.32 -14.52 26.10
C CYS A 277 -2.56 -15.79 26.47
N VAL A 278 -2.42 -16.75 25.54
CA VAL A 278 -1.63 -17.97 25.73
C VAL A 278 -0.16 -17.66 25.96
N ALA A 279 0.43 -16.75 25.17
CA ALA A 279 1.82 -16.33 25.35
C ALA A 279 2.05 -15.71 26.73
N TRP A 280 1.17 -14.79 27.15
CA TRP A 280 1.22 -14.21 28.49
C TRP A 280 1.09 -15.30 29.57
N ALA A 281 0.16 -16.24 29.40
CA ALA A 281 -0.05 -17.32 30.36
C ALA A 281 1.20 -18.19 30.51
N LYS A 282 1.85 -18.57 29.40
CA LYS A 282 3.11 -19.33 29.41
C LYS A 282 4.25 -18.56 30.07
N GLU A 283 4.40 -17.26 29.78
CA GLU A 283 5.41 -16.40 30.42
C GLU A 283 5.23 -16.28 31.94
N ASN A 284 3.99 -16.35 32.41
CA ASN A 284 3.64 -16.19 33.83
C ASN A 284 3.35 -17.53 34.53
N GLY A 285 3.60 -18.67 33.88
CA GLY A 285 3.37 -20.00 34.45
C GLY A 285 1.91 -20.35 34.71
N VAL A 286 0.97 -19.71 34.01
CA VAL A 286 -0.47 -19.90 34.16
C VAL A 286 -0.98 -20.91 33.12
N THR A 287 -1.72 -21.93 33.56
CA THR A 287 -2.36 -22.92 32.69
C THR A 287 -3.87 -22.73 32.54
N LEU A 288 -4.50 -21.96 33.44
CA LEU A 288 -5.92 -21.60 33.37
C LEU A 288 -6.08 -20.07 33.43
N VAL A 289 -6.45 -19.48 32.30
CA VAL A 289 -6.68 -18.03 32.16
C VAL A 289 -8.08 -17.70 32.69
N THR A 290 -8.15 -16.83 33.70
CA THR A 290 -9.39 -16.36 34.35
C THR A 290 -9.70 -14.93 33.91
N ALA A 291 -10.88 -14.42 34.28
CA ALA A 291 -11.25 -13.02 34.03
C ALA A 291 -10.24 -12.02 34.66
N GLU A 292 -9.65 -12.34 35.81
CA GLU A 292 -8.63 -11.51 36.46
C GLU A 292 -7.34 -11.46 35.61
N HIS A 293 -6.90 -12.59 35.06
CA HIS A 293 -5.78 -12.62 34.14
C HIS A 293 -6.05 -11.77 32.89
N MET A 294 -7.27 -11.81 32.35
CA MET A 294 -7.68 -10.99 31.21
C MET A 294 -7.64 -9.49 31.51
N GLN A 295 -8.00 -9.08 32.74
CA GLN A 295 -7.87 -7.69 33.19
C GLN A 295 -6.40 -7.26 33.24
N ILE A 296 -5.52 -8.10 33.82
CA ILE A 296 -4.08 -7.81 33.89
C ILE A 296 -3.47 -7.62 32.49
N ILE A 297 -3.84 -8.48 31.53
CA ILE A 297 -3.39 -8.40 30.13
C ILE A 297 -3.84 -7.08 29.48
N ASN A 298 -5.10 -6.68 29.68
CA ASN A 298 -5.64 -5.44 29.13
C ASN A 298 -5.04 -4.19 29.79
N ASP A 299 -4.81 -4.22 31.11
CA ASP A 299 -4.22 -3.13 31.87
C ASP A 299 -2.75 -2.91 31.49
N LYS A 300 -1.98 -3.98 31.28
CA LYS A 300 -0.60 -3.89 30.81
C LYS A 300 -0.53 -3.18 29.45
N ARG A 301 -1.41 -3.57 28.51
CA ARG A 301 -1.55 -2.90 27.20
C ARG A 301 -2.01 -1.44 27.32
N SER A 302 -2.88 -1.12 28.29
CA SER A 302 -3.35 0.25 28.51
C SER A 302 -2.27 1.15 29.15
N LYS A 303 -1.46 0.61 30.06
CA LYS A 303 -0.32 1.31 30.67
C LYS A 303 0.82 1.56 29.67
N GLU A 304 1.05 0.64 28.75
CA GLU A 304 2.00 0.84 27.63
C GLU A 304 1.54 1.94 26.65
N LYS A 305 0.23 2.11 26.46
CA LYS A 305 -0.33 3.23 25.70
C LYS A 305 -0.24 4.58 26.42
N ASN A 306 -0.35 4.61 27.75
CA ASN A 306 -0.32 5.85 28.55
C ASN A 306 1.10 6.33 28.92
N LYS A 307 2.14 5.54 28.65
CA LYS A 307 3.55 5.91 28.88
C LYS A 307 4.23 6.53 27.64
N LYS A 308 3.50 6.73 26.56
CA LYS A 308 3.92 7.48 25.37
C LYS A 308 3.07 8.72 25.22
#